data_AF-A0A9P6TMN7-F1
#
_entry.id   AF-A0A9P6TMN7-F1
#
_cell.length_a   1.000
_cell.length_b   1.000
_cell.length_c   1.000
_cell.angle_alpha   90.00
_cell.angle_beta   90.00
_cell.angle_gamma   90.00
#
_symmetry.space_group_name_H-M   'P 1'
#
loop_
_entity.id
_entity.type
_entity.pdbx_description
1 polymer ?
#
loop_
_entity_poly.entity_id
_entity_poly.type
_entity_poly.pdbx_seq_one_letter_code
_entity_poly.pdbx_strand_id
1 'polypeptide(L)'
;MRKSSRLRGIEPPAIEIETESTLEIPKQQGELVNDELWDGKLLKADEYFDEVTCQNAIRTQGNFTGWINPELIEKYQFELSATEAWEKNGGGKFSFKDPSGTGKKKTGSRTSAKAISQMMFKKNPNMYFYRHNEPGVEQWTGDWTPEEKEVFLKVAREHGCGDKWGVFASYIPHRVGYQCSNFYRSEILPAGLIFDKNYEYTPSGRPIYVGSHRSHS
;
A
#
# COMPACT_ATOMS: atom_id res chain seq x y z
N MET A 1 21.19 -8.37 10.58
CA MET A 1 21.70 -7.25 9.74
C MET A 1 20.90 -7.22 8.44
N ARG A 2 20.15 -6.14 8.18
CA ARG A 2 19.43 -5.94 6.91
C ARG A 2 20.45 -5.73 5.80
N LYS A 3 20.51 -6.64 4.82
CA LYS A 3 21.39 -6.49 3.65
C LYS A 3 20.66 -5.63 2.61
N SER A 4 20.91 -4.32 2.64
CA SER A 4 20.52 -3.41 1.56
C SER A 4 21.39 -3.69 0.35
N SER A 5 20.82 -3.98 -0.82
CA SER A 5 21.56 -4.29 -2.04
C SER A 5 22.07 -3.05 -2.79
N ARG A 6 21.61 -1.83 -2.43
CA ARG A 6 22.00 -0.59 -3.10
C ARG A 6 22.80 0.33 -2.18
N LEU A 7 24.05 0.60 -2.56
CA LEU A 7 24.84 1.72 -2.04
C LEU A 7 24.33 3.02 -2.70
N ARG A 8 24.06 4.05 -1.90
CA ARG A 8 23.61 5.35 -2.43
C ARG A 8 24.73 5.99 -3.25
N GLY A 9 24.47 6.25 -4.54
CA GLY A 9 25.30 7.10 -5.40
C GLY A 9 26.31 6.39 -6.31
N ILE A 10 26.25 5.07 -6.45
CA ILE A 10 27.08 4.32 -7.40
C ILE A 10 26.14 3.69 -8.43
N GLU A 11 26.33 4.01 -9.72
CA GLU A 11 25.67 3.28 -10.80
C GLU A 11 26.09 1.80 -10.75
N PRO A 12 25.14 0.86 -10.90
CA PRO A 12 25.47 -0.55 -10.81
C PRO A 12 26.50 -0.89 -11.90
N PRO A 13 27.57 -1.64 -11.57
CA PRO A 13 28.52 -2.10 -12.57
C PRO A 13 27.81 -2.97 -13.61
N ALA A 14 28.20 -2.84 -14.86
CA ALA A 14 27.69 -3.67 -15.95
C ALA A 14 27.92 -5.15 -15.59
N ILE A 15 26.84 -5.93 -15.59
CA ILE A 15 26.88 -7.35 -15.29
C ILE A 15 27.28 -8.07 -16.57
N GLU A 16 28.53 -8.54 -16.64
CA GLU A 16 28.94 -9.56 -17.61
C GLU A 16 28.44 -10.91 -17.08
N ILE A 17 27.46 -11.50 -17.75
CA ILE A 17 26.90 -12.79 -17.37
C ILE A 17 27.60 -13.88 -18.18
N GLU A 18 28.47 -14.65 -17.51
CA GLU A 18 28.90 -15.94 -18.02
C GLU A 18 27.72 -16.92 -18.02
N THR A 19 27.43 -17.47 -19.19
CA THR A 19 26.32 -18.36 -19.47
C THR A 19 26.61 -19.76 -18.93
N GLU A 20 25.95 -20.18 -17.85
CA GLU A 20 25.40 -21.55 -17.76
C GLU A 20 24.51 -21.78 -16.50
N SER A 21 23.28 -22.21 -16.78
CA SER A 21 22.25 -22.74 -15.86
C SER A 21 21.55 -21.75 -14.91
N THR A 22 20.43 -21.18 -15.37
CA THR A 22 19.29 -20.91 -14.49
C THR A 22 18.00 -20.90 -15.31
N LEU A 23 16.98 -21.59 -14.79
CA LEU A 23 15.65 -21.69 -15.37
C LEU A 23 15.06 -20.30 -15.62
N GLU A 24 14.70 -20.03 -16.88
CA GLU A 24 14.19 -18.73 -17.34
C GLU A 24 12.76 -18.49 -16.86
N ILE A 25 12.56 -17.43 -16.07
CA ILE A 25 11.26 -16.78 -15.93
C ILE A 25 11.18 -15.75 -17.06
N PRO A 26 10.23 -15.84 -18.01
CA PRO A 26 10.17 -14.91 -19.13
C PRO A 26 9.84 -13.49 -18.62
N LYS A 27 10.81 -12.57 -18.70
CA LYS A 27 10.48 -11.15 -18.75
C LYS A 27 9.96 -10.88 -20.16
N GLN A 28 8.65 -10.72 -20.31
CA GLN A 28 8.10 -10.15 -21.53
C GLN A 28 8.66 -8.73 -21.68
N GLN A 29 9.63 -8.58 -22.58
CA GLN A 29 10.04 -7.29 -23.13
C GLN A 29 8.87 -6.80 -23.97
N GLY A 30 7.96 -6.03 -23.37
CA GLY A 30 7.03 -5.22 -24.14
C GLY A 30 7.84 -4.30 -25.04
N GLU A 31 7.55 -4.33 -26.35
CA GLU A 31 8.04 -3.30 -27.27
C GLU A 31 7.78 -1.94 -26.64
N LEU A 32 8.78 -1.06 -26.66
CA LEU A 32 8.65 0.33 -26.20
C LEU A 32 7.60 1.01 -27.08
N VAL A 33 6.34 0.94 -26.69
CA VAL A 33 5.27 1.70 -27.31
C VAL A 33 5.62 3.16 -27.11
N ASN A 34 5.85 3.89 -28.20
CA ASN A 34 6.11 5.31 -28.13
C ASN A 34 4.86 5.98 -27.53
N ASP A 35 4.96 6.45 -26.29
CA ASP A 35 3.87 7.09 -25.53
C ASP A 35 3.24 8.26 -26.30
N GLU A 36 3.93 8.86 -27.30
CA GLU A 36 3.38 9.93 -28.16
C GLU A 36 2.35 9.46 -29.20
N LEU A 37 2.27 8.16 -29.50
CA LEU A 37 1.36 7.59 -30.52
C LEU A 37 0.22 6.74 -29.93
N TRP A 38 0.10 6.70 -28.61
CA TRP A 38 -0.93 5.91 -27.94
C TRP A 38 -2.30 6.60 -27.97
N ASP A 39 -3.34 5.85 -28.31
CA ASP A 39 -4.73 6.31 -28.47
C ASP A 39 -5.46 6.62 -27.14
N GLY A 40 -4.76 6.46 -26.01
CA GLY A 40 -5.31 6.65 -24.66
C GLY A 40 -6.16 5.49 -24.15
N LYS A 41 -6.24 4.37 -24.89
CA LYS A 41 -7.04 3.21 -24.48
C LYS A 41 -6.30 2.37 -23.45
N LEU A 42 -6.86 2.30 -22.25
CA LEU A 42 -6.37 1.46 -21.16
C LEU A 42 -6.81 0.00 -21.34
N LEU A 43 -6.00 -0.91 -20.81
CA LEU A 43 -6.20 -2.36 -20.84
C LEU A 43 -6.59 -2.83 -19.44
N LYS A 44 -7.56 -3.73 -19.34
CA LYS A 44 -7.84 -4.42 -18.08
C LYS A 44 -6.67 -5.35 -17.73
N ALA A 45 -6.53 -5.67 -16.45
CA ALA A 45 -5.47 -6.59 -15.99
C ALA A 45 -5.49 -7.92 -16.75
N ASP A 46 -6.68 -8.49 -16.97
CA ASP A 46 -6.87 -9.75 -17.70
C ASP A 46 -6.56 -9.67 -19.20
N GLU A 47 -6.46 -8.46 -19.75
CA GLU A 47 -6.07 -8.21 -21.15
C GLU A 47 -4.57 -7.88 -21.28
N TYR A 48 -3.98 -7.33 -20.23
CA TYR A 48 -2.58 -6.89 -20.22
C TYR A 48 -1.61 -8.01 -19.83
N PHE A 49 -1.93 -8.81 -18.81
CA PHE A 49 -1.04 -9.85 -18.29
C PHE A 49 -1.25 -11.20 -18.97
N ASP A 50 -0.20 -12.02 -18.98
CA ASP A 50 -0.27 -13.40 -19.49
C ASP A 50 -1.19 -14.29 -18.63
N GLU A 51 -1.60 -15.42 -19.20
CA GLU A 51 -2.55 -16.34 -18.57
C GLU A 51 -2.08 -16.86 -17.19
N VAL A 52 -0.78 -17.14 -17.05
CA VAL A 52 -0.22 -17.65 -15.78
C VAL A 52 -0.28 -16.59 -14.70
N THR A 53 0.05 -15.34 -15.04
CA THR A 53 -0.09 -14.21 -14.11
C THR A 53 -1.56 -14.00 -13.72
N CYS A 54 -2.47 -14.00 -14.69
CA CYS A 54 -3.92 -13.82 -14.45
C CYS A 54 -4.54 -14.89 -13.54
N GLN A 55 -4.04 -16.14 -13.60
CA GLN A 55 -4.48 -17.25 -12.76
C GLN A 55 -3.96 -17.14 -11.32
N ASN A 56 -2.76 -16.60 -11.12
CA ASN A 56 -2.11 -16.55 -9.80
C ASN A 56 -2.34 -15.23 -9.04
N ALA A 57 -2.76 -14.17 -9.72
CA ALA A 57 -2.96 -12.85 -9.13
C ALA A 57 -4.06 -12.86 -8.03
N ILE A 58 -3.79 -12.16 -6.93
CA ILE A 58 -4.81 -11.91 -5.91
C ILE A 58 -5.79 -10.88 -6.46
N ARG A 59 -7.10 -11.16 -6.44
CA ARG A 59 -8.12 -10.22 -6.89
C ARG A 59 -8.70 -9.42 -5.73
N THR A 60 -8.62 -8.10 -5.80
CA THR A 60 -9.17 -7.18 -4.79
C THR A 60 -10.24 -6.26 -5.39
N GLN A 61 -11.18 -5.89 -4.54
CA GLN A 61 -12.20 -4.87 -4.84
C GLN A 61 -11.71 -3.44 -4.56
N GLY A 62 -10.45 -3.30 -4.13
CA GLY A 62 -9.84 -2.02 -3.76
C GLY A 62 -10.21 -1.54 -2.36
N ASN A 63 -10.72 -2.44 -1.52
CA ASN A 63 -11.05 -2.15 -0.12
C ASN A 63 -10.43 -3.19 0.81
N PHE A 64 -9.85 -2.70 1.90
CA PHE A 64 -9.40 -3.46 3.05
C PHE A 64 -10.58 -3.62 4.03
N THR A 65 -10.91 -4.87 4.35
CA THR A 65 -11.99 -5.23 5.29
C THR A 65 -11.47 -5.55 6.69
N GLY A 66 -10.15 -5.75 6.84
CA GLY A 66 -9.52 -6.04 8.12
C GLY A 66 -9.52 -4.86 9.10
N TRP A 67 -9.09 -5.16 10.32
CA TRP A 67 -8.82 -4.17 11.37
C TRP A 67 -7.33 -4.13 11.71
N ILE A 68 -6.93 -3.50 12.81
CA ILE A 68 -5.52 -3.47 13.26
C ILE A 68 -5.02 -4.90 13.48
N ASN A 69 -3.72 -5.15 13.25
CA ASN A 69 -3.06 -6.39 13.62
C ASN A 69 -3.47 -6.84 15.05
N PRO A 70 -4.03 -8.07 15.21
CA PRO A 70 -4.47 -8.59 16.51
C PRO A 70 -3.43 -8.50 17.63
N GLU A 71 -2.14 -8.68 17.32
CA GLU A 71 -1.06 -8.57 18.32
C GLU A 71 -0.98 -7.15 18.90
N LEU A 72 -1.18 -6.13 18.06
CA LEU A 72 -1.21 -4.74 18.53
C LEU A 72 -2.50 -4.43 19.27
N ILE A 73 -3.62 -5.04 18.88
CA ILE A 73 -4.90 -4.94 19.60
C ILE A 73 -4.70 -5.38 21.04
N GLU A 74 -4.14 -6.56 21.26
CA GLU A 74 -3.85 -7.09 22.58
C GLU A 74 -2.82 -6.23 23.32
N LYS A 75 -1.67 -5.96 22.70
CA LYS A 75 -0.56 -5.23 23.33
C LYS A 75 -0.97 -3.85 23.83
N TYR A 76 -1.72 -3.11 23.04
CA TYR A 76 -2.09 -1.75 23.38
C TYR A 76 -3.50 -1.63 23.92
N GLN A 77 -4.32 -2.68 23.90
CA GLN A 77 -5.76 -2.65 24.22
C GLN A 77 -6.51 -1.73 23.25
N PHE A 78 -6.46 -2.03 21.95
CA PHE A 78 -7.30 -1.34 20.96
C PHE A 78 -8.74 -1.85 21.03
N GLU A 79 -9.66 -0.99 20.60
CA GLU A 79 -11.03 -1.40 20.32
C GLU A 79 -11.09 -2.32 19.10
N LEU A 80 -12.15 -3.13 19.01
CA LEU A 80 -12.28 -4.18 18.01
C LEU A 80 -12.75 -3.66 16.64
N SER A 81 -13.15 -2.40 16.56
CA SER A 81 -13.57 -1.77 15.32
C SER A 81 -13.23 -0.28 15.25
N ALA A 82 -13.25 0.26 14.03
CA ALA A 82 -13.08 1.69 13.78
C ALA A 82 -14.13 2.55 14.48
N THR A 83 -15.37 2.06 14.51
CA THR A 83 -16.52 2.75 15.13
C THR A 83 -16.31 2.86 16.63
N GLU A 84 -16.01 1.74 17.30
CA GLU A 84 -15.76 1.73 18.75
C GLU A 84 -14.54 2.59 19.11
N ALA A 85 -13.45 2.48 18.34
CA ALA A 85 -12.25 3.29 18.51
C ALA A 85 -12.58 4.79 18.46
N TRP A 86 -13.40 5.20 17.50
CA TRP A 86 -13.80 6.59 17.35
C TRP A 86 -14.69 7.07 18.51
N GLU A 87 -15.74 6.31 18.82
CA GLU A 87 -16.75 6.68 19.81
C GLU A 87 -16.18 6.74 21.24
N LYS A 88 -15.43 5.71 21.66
CA LYS A 88 -14.84 5.65 23.01
C LYS A 88 -13.73 6.67 23.23
N ASN A 89 -13.06 7.12 22.16
CA ASN A 89 -11.97 8.09 22.26
C ASN A 89 -12.41 9.52 21.87
N GLY A 90 -13.61 9.90 22.31
CA GLY A 90 -14.13 11.27 22.24
C GLY A 90 -15.03 11.57 21.03
N GLY A 91 -15.27 10.61 20.14
CA GLY A 91 -16.28 10.68 19.09
C GLY A 91 -16.22 11.94 18.22
N GLY A 92 -17.40 12.40 17.80
CA GLY A 92 -17.57 13.61 16.99
C GLY A 92 -17.66 13.32 15.48
N LYS A 93 -17.55 14.37 14.66
CA LYS A 93 -17.71 14.27 13.20
C LYS A 93 -16.39 14.52 12.49
N PHE A 94 -15.79 13.46 11.94
CA PHE A 94 -14.57 13.58 11.14
C PHE A 94 -14.78 14.52 9.94
N SER A 95 -13.80 15.38 9.70
CA SER A 95 -13.68 16.11 8.43
C SER A 95 -12.21 16.35 8.09
N PHE A 96 -11.88 16.58 6.83
CA PHE A 96 -10.50 16.90 6.44
C PHE A 96 -9.96 18.18 7.09
N LYS A 97 -10.85 19.14 7.40
CA LYS A 97 -10.50 20.39 8.09
C LYS A 97 -10.33 20.20 9.60
N ASP A 98 -11.07 19.24 10.17
CA ASP A 98 -10.98 18.81 11.57
C ASP A 98 -10.87 17.27 11.66
N PRO A 99 -9.64 16.73 11.48
CA PRO A 99 -9.42 15.28 11.58
C PRO A 99 -9.69 14.73 12.98
N SER A 100 -9.77 15.60 14.01
CA SER A 100 -10.05 15.21 15.38
C SER A 100 -11.54 15.10 15.70
N GLY A 101 -12.40 15.68 14.86
CA GLY A 101 -13.85 15.71 15.05
C GLY A 101 -14.33 16.47 16.29
N THR A 102 -13.46 17.26 16.92
CA THR A 102 -13.78 17.99 18.16
C THR A 102 -14.67 19.21 17.93
N GLY A 103 -14.81 19.68 16.69
CA GLY A 103 -15.60 20.87 16.35
C GLY A 103 -14.96 22.19 16.80
N LYS A 104 -13.78 22.14 17.42
CA LYS A 104 -13.06 23.34 17.87
C LYS A 104 -12.41 24.03 16.67
N LYS A 105 -12.70 25.32 16.47
CA LYS A 105 -11.96 26.15 15.50
C LYS A 105 -10.49 26.16 15.89
N LYS A 106 -9.60 25.84 14.95
CA LYS A 106 -8.15 25.97 15.16
C LYS A 106 -7.78 27.44 15.32
N THR A 107 -7.63 27.88 16.57
CA THR A 107 -7.06 29.17 16.91
C THR A 107 -5.57 28.96 17.20
N GLY A 108 -4.72 29.11 16.18
CA GLY A 108 -3.28 28.97 16.32
C GLY A 108 -2.54 28.53 15.05
N SER A 109 -1.22 28.40 15.18
CA SER A 109 -0.30 27.98 14.11
C SER A 109 -0.68 26.62 13.51
N ARG A 110 -0.36 26.40 12.22
CA ARG A 110 -0.66 25.16 11.50
C ARG A 110 0.03 23.96 12.17
N THR A 111 -0.71 23.18 12.97
CA THR A 111 -0.24 21.89 13.48
C THR A 111 0.04 20.94 12.32
N SER A 112 1.23 20.33 12.30
CA SER A 112 1.63 19.43 11.21
C SER A 112 0.73 18.18 11.16
N ALA A 113 0.50 17.64 9.97
CA ALA A 113 -0.26 16.39 9.81
C ALA A 113 0.38 15.22 10.59
N LYS A 114 1.71 15.24 10.77
CA LYS A 114 2.44 14.26 11.57
C LYS A 114 2.09 14.38 13.07
N ALA A 115 2.03 15.59 13.61
CA ALA A 115 1.62 15.82 15.00
C ALA A 115 0.13 15.46 15.22
N ILE A 116 -0.75 15.80 14.28
CA ILE A 116 -2.18 15.45 14.37
C ILE A 116 -2.35 13.92 14.36
N SER A 117 -1.69 13.22 13.43
CA SER A 117 -1.77 11.75 13.37
C SER A 117 -1.19 11.07 14.61
N GLN A 118 -0.17 11.63 15.25
CA GLN A 118 0.39 11.08 16.49
C GLN A 118 -0.67 10.99 17.61
N MET A 119 -1.56 12.00 17.71
CA MET A 119 -2.62 12.05 18.72
C MET A 119 -3.76 11.06 18.46
N MET A 120 -3.72 10.34 17.34
CA MET A 120 -4.84 9.55 16.85
C MET A 120 -4.66 8.07 17.07
N PHE A 121 -3.62 7.68 17.81
CA PHE A 121 -3.26 6.30 18.07
C PHE A 121 -4.50 5.46 18.38
N LYS A 122 -5.24 5.81 19.43
CA LYS A 122 -6.46 5.11 19.85
C LYS A 122 -7.74 5.49 19.12
N LYS A 123 -7.86 6.74 18.70
CA LYS A 123 -9.11 7.29 18.12
C LYS A 123 -9.30 6.97 16.65
N ASN A 124 -8.24 7.16 15.86
CA ASN A 124 -8.23 6.87 14.44
C ASN A 124 -6.91 6.17 14.09
N PRO A 125 -6.81 4.86 14.39
CA PRO A 125 -5.61 4.06 14.17
C PRO A 125 -5.14 4.09 12.71
N ASN A 126 -6.07 4.12 11.75
CA ASN A 126 -5.72 4.26 10.34
C ASN A 126 -4.95 5.57 10.07
N MET A 127 -5.36 6.69 10.66
CA MET A 127 -4.64 7.95 10.49
C MET A 127 -3.27 7.94 11.20
N TYR A 128 -3.16 7.28 12.34
CA TYR A 128 -1.89 7.10 13.04
C TYR A 128 -0.91 6.25 12.22
N PHE A 129 -1.29 5.00 11.93
CA PHE A 129 -0.41 4.03 11.26
C PHE A 129 -0.11 4.39 9.80
N TYR A 130 -0.87 5.34 9.22
CA TYR A 130 -0.51 5.89 7.92
C TYR A 130 0.87 6.57 7.92
N ARG A 131 1.31 7.12 9.06
CA ARG A 131 2.55 7.91 9.17
C ARG A 131 3.51 7.47 10.26
N HIS A 132 3.08 6.57 11.15
CA HIS A 132 3.82 6.17 12.33
C HIS A 132 3.75 4.65 12.50
N ASN A 133 4.82 4.05 13.01
CA ASN A 133 4.77 2.67 13.52
C ASN A 133 4.27 2.68 14.97
N GLU A 134 4.08 1.49 15.54
CA GLU A 134 3.82 1.37 16.97
C GLU A 134 4.90 2.07 17.81
N PRO A 135 4.56 2.58 19.01
CA PRO A 135 5.51 3.27 19.88
C PRO A 135 6.79 2.47 20.14
N GLY A 136 7.95 3.08 19.86
CA GLY A 136 9.27 2.48 20.06
C GLY A 136 9.81 1.72 18.86
N VAL A 137 9.02 1.54 17.80
CA VAL A 137 9.47 0.88 16.57
C VAL A 137 9.89 1.92 15.53
N GLU A 138 11.13 1.79 15.06
CA GLU A 138 11.67 2.68 14.02
C GLU A 138 11.05 2.39 12.64
N GLN A 139 11.02 3.41 11.80
CA GLN A 139 10.56 3.30 10.42
C GLN A 139 11.71 2.94 9.48
N TRP A 140 11.49 1.92 8.66
CA TRP A 140 12.42 1.51 7.62
C TRP A 140 12.19 2.28 6.32
N THR A 141 13.25 2.89 5.77
CA THR A 141 13.16 3.74 4.56
C THR A 141 13.79 3.13 3.30
N GLY A 142 14.47 1.98 3.43
CA GLY A 142 15.07 1.28 2.29
C GLY A 142 14.10 0.41 1.49
N ASP A 143 14.65 -0.31 0.51
CA ASP A 143 13.93 -1.21 -0.40
C ASP A 143 13.14 -2.29 0.35
N TRP A 144 12.05 -2.77 -0.27
CA TRP A 144 11.23 -3.86 0.27
C TRP A 144 11.94 -5.20 0.10
N THR A 145 12.04 -5.97 1.18
CA THR A 145 12.60 -7.33 1.11
C THR A 145 11.54 -8.33 0.62
N PRO A 146 11.96 -9.51 0.14
CA PRO A 146 11.03 -10.58 -0.22
C PRO A 146 10.10 -10.95 0.94
N GLU A 147 10.61 -10.98 2.17
CA GLU A 147 9.82 -11.33 3.36
C GLU A 147 8.75 -10.25 3.64
N GLU A 148 9.10 -8.96 3.53
CA GLU A 148 8.13 -7.87 3.67
C GLU A 148 7.03 -7.94 2.60
N LYS A 149 7.41 -8.31 1.37
CA LYS A 149 6.48 -8.51 0.25
C LYS A 149 5.55 -9.71 0.49
N GLU A 150 6.07 -10.81 1.03
CA GLU A 150 5.26 -11.98 1.40
C GLU A 150 4.21 -11.64 2.46
N VAL A 151 4.60 -10.89 3.50
CA VAL A 151 3.66 -10.42 4.52
C VAL A 151 2.60 -9.50 3.88
N PHE A 152 3.01 -8.57 3.01
CA PHE A 152 2.07 -7.71 2.28
C PHE A 152 1.03 -8.54 1.51
N LEU A 153 1.47 -9.51 0.72
CA LEU A 153 0.58 -10.36 -0.09
C LEU A 153 -0.30 -11.26 0.78
N LYS A 154 0.21 -11.76 1.91
CA LYS A 154 -0.57 -12.52 2.89
C LYS A 154 -1.73 -11.70 3.42
N VAL A 155 -1.47 -10.49 3.91
CA VAL A 155 -2.49 -9.58 4.46
C VAL A 155 -3.51 -9.21 3.38
N ALA A 156 -3.06 -8.91 2.16
CA ALA A 156 -3.94 -8.60 1.05
C ALA A 156 -4.86 -9.77 0.67
N ARG A 157 -4.37 -11.02 0.74
CA ARG A 157 -5.18 -12.22 0.49
C ARG A 157 -6.25 -12.43 1.56
N GLU A 158 -5.92 -12.13 2.83
CA GLU A 158 -6.80 -12.38 3.96
C GLU A 158 -7.90 -11.30 4.12
N HIS A 159 -7.55 -10.04 3.84
CA HIS A 159 -8.39 -8.90 4.19
C HIS A 159 -8.69 -7.96 3.01
N GLY A 160 -8.21 -8.28 1.80
CA GLY A 160 -8.21 -7.36 0.68
C GLY A 160 -7.18 -6.24 0.85
N CYS A 161 -7.14 -5.31 -0.11
CA CYS A 161 -6.30 -4.11 -0.06
C CYS A 161 -6.80 -3.07 -1.07
N GLY A 162 -6.25 -1.85 -1.01
CA GLY A 162 -6.57 -0.75 -1.94
C GLY A 162 -6.92 0.56 -1.22
N ASP A 163 -7.35 0.47 0.04
CA ASP A 163 -7.60 1.60 0.93
C ASP A 163 -7.08 1.34 2.35
N LYS A 164 -7.37 2.27 3.29
CA LYS A 164 -7.06 2.15 4.73
C LYS A 164 -5.63 1.67 5.03
N TRP A 165 -4.68 2.21 4.27
CA TRP A 165 -3.28 1.78 4.30
C TRP A 165 -2.61 1.88 5.66
N GLY A 166 -3.12 2.71 6.59
CA GLY A 166 -2.59 2.75 7.94
C GLY A 166 -2.86 1.46 8.70
N VAL A 167 -4.12 1.04 8.81
CA VAL A 167 -4.42 -0.23 9.50
C VAL A 167 -3.87 -1.44 8.75
N PHE A 168 -3.81 -1.40 7.42
CA PHE A 168 -3.10 -2.42 6.64
C PHE A 168 -1.62 -2.52 7.04
N ALA A 169 -0.93 -1.37 7.17
CA ALA A 169 0.48 -1.34 7.53
C ALA A 169 0.76 -1.87 8.95
N SER A 170 -0.24 -1.91 9.83
CA SER A 170 -0.08 -2.46 11.18
C SER A 170 0.33 -3.95 11.22
N TYR A 171 0.15 -4.67 10.11
CA TYR A 171 0.59 -6.06 9.94
C TYR A 171 2.01 -6.20 9.40
N ILE A 172 2.64 -5.11 8.96
CA ILE A 172 3.96 -5.11 8.32
C ILE A 172 4.92 -4.33 9.20
N PRO A 173 5.70 -5.01 10.06
CA PRO A 173 6.63 -4.34 10.97
C PRO A 173 7.53 -3.34 10.24
N HIS A 174 7.81 -2.22 10.91
CA HIS A 174 8.65 -1.13 10.42
C HIS A 174 8.13 -0.33 9.20
N ARG A 175 7.03 -0.75 8.55
CA ARG A 175 6.42 -0.05 7.42
C ARG A 175 5.17 0.72 7.85
N VAL A 176 5.02 1.92 7.30
CA VAL A 176 3.84 2.76 7.53
C VAL A 176 2.93 2.83 6.30
N GLY A 177 1.70 3.29 6.48
CA GLY A 177 0.69 3.22 5.43
C GLY A 177 1.03 3.93 4.13
N TYR A 178 1.70 5.10 4.16
CA TYR A 178 2.11 5.73 2.89
C TYR A 178 3.12 4.89 2.11
N GLN A 179 3.95 4.08 2.79
CA GLN A 179 4.90 3.19 2.13
C GLN A 179 4.17 2.01 1.51
N CYS A 180 3.20 1.43 2.22
CA CYS A 180 2.36 0.34 1.69
C CYS A 180 1.58 0.80 0.46
N SER A 181 0.97 1.99 0.53
CA SER A 181 0.23 2.62 -0.57
C SER A 181 1.11 2.89 -1.80
N ASN A 182 2.37 3.26 -1.58
CA ASN A 182 3.33 3.48 -2.67
C ASN A 182 3.79 2.15 -3.26
N PHE A 183 4.24 1.21 -2.43
CA PHE A 183 4.67 -0.12 -2.83
C PHE A 183 3.60 -0.86 -3.63
N TYR A 184 2.33 -0.72 -3.21
CA TYR A 184 1.20 -1.23 -3.96
C TYR A 184 1.19 -0.75 -5.41
N ARG A 185 1.32 0.57 -5.62
CA ARG A 185 1.24 1.19 -6.94
C ARG A 185 2.51 1.02 -7.77
N SER A 186 3.69 0.99 -7.14
CA SER A 186 4.97 0.99 -7.84
C SER A 186 5.53 -0.40 -8.09
N GLU A 187 5.21 -1.39 -7.25
CA GLU A 187 5.80 -2.74 -7.33
C GLU A 187 4.74 -3.83 -7.47
N ILE A 188 3.63 -3.75 -6.70
CA ILE A 188 2.67 -4.84 -6.63
C ILE A 188 1.76 -4.91 -7.86
N LEU A 189 1.15 -3.78 -8.24
CA LEU A 189 0.29 -3.71 -9.42
C LEU A 189 1.08 -3.96 -10.72
N PRO A 190 2.23 -3.30 -10.98
CA PRO A 190 2.98 -3.54 -12.21
C PRO A 190 3.51 -4.97 -12.35
N ALA A 191 3.78 -5.65 -11.23
CA ALA A 191 4.23 -7.04 -11.24
C ALA A 191 3.07 -8.06 -11.40
N GLY A 192 1.83 -7.61 -11.56
CA GLY A 192 0.67 -8.49 -11.74
C GLY A 192 0.33 -9.36 -10.53
N LEU A 193 0.80 -8.98 -9.34
CA LEU A 193 0.61 -9.80 -8.13
C LEU A 193 -0.77 -9.61 -7.51
N ILE A 194 -1.35 -8.41 -7.70
CA ILE A 194 -2.69 -8.07 -7.27
C ILE A 194 -3.41 -7.39 -8.42
N PHE A 195 -4.62 -7.84 -8.73
CA PHE A 195 -5.53 -7.21 -9.68
C PHE A 195 -6.59 -6.44 -8.90
N ASP A 196 -6.61 -5.12 -9.10
CA ASP A 196 -7.56 -4.21 -8.49
C ASP A 196 -8.48 -3.66 -9.56
N LYS A 197 -9.79 -3.85 -9.38
CA LYS A 197 -10.80 -3.36 -10.34
C LYS A 197 -10.76 -1.86 -10.58
N ASN A 198 -10.14 -1.08 -9.69
CA ASN A 198 -10.06 0.37 -9.80
C ASN A 198 -8.82 0.82 -10.60
N TYR A 199 -8.06 -0.14 -11.14
CA TYR A 199 -6.87 0.08 -11.94
C TYR A 199 -6.97 -0.61 -13.30
N GLU A 200 -6.52 0.11 -14.31
CA GLU A 200 -6.29 -0.40 -15.66
C GLU A 200 -4.85 -0.04 -16.06
N TYR A 201 -4.34 -0.62 -17.12
CA TYR A 201 -2.93 -0.55 -17.50
C TYR A 201 -2.76 0.16 -18.84
N THR A 202 -1.73 0.99 -18.93
CA THR A 202 -1.25 1.43 -20.25
C THR A 202 -0.65 0.23 -20.99
N PRO A 203 -0.50 0.28 -22.33
CA PRO A 203 0.27 -0.72 -23.06
C PRO A 203 1.70 -0.91 -22.56
N SER A 204 2.29 0.15 -21.98
CA SER A 204 3.60 0.12 -21.31
C SER A 204 3.60 -0.51 -19.91
N GLY A 205 2.45 -0.98 -19.41
CA GLY A 205 2.33 -1.66 -18.12
C GLY A 205 2.20 -0.75 -16.91
N ARG A 206 2.02 0.55 -17.12
CA ARG A 206 1.82 1.50 -16.03
C ARG A 206 0.37 1.38 -15.51
N PRO A 207 0.15 1.15 -14.20
CA PRO A 207 -1.18 1.15 -13.63
C PRO A 207 -1.73 2.58 -13.51
N ILE A 208 -2.95 2.78 -14.01
CA ILE A 208 -3.73 4.01 -13.98
C ILE A 208 -4.98 3.78 -13.15
N TYR A 209 -5.20 4.66 -12.16
CA TYR A 209 -6.42 4.61 -11.36
C TYR A 209 -7.60 5.18 -12.15
N VAL A 210 -8.59 4.34 -12.42
CA VAL A 210 -9.77 4.70 -13.25
C VAL A 210 -11.01 5.05 -12.41
N GLY A 211 -10.86 5.07 -11.08
CA GLY A 211 -11.95 5.40 -10.16
C GLY A 211 -12.51 4.19 -9.44
N SER A 212 -13.27 4.45 -8.38
CA SER A 212 -13.90 3.38 -7.62
C SER A 212 -15.06 2.82 -8.42
N HIS A 213 -14.91 1.61 -8.97
CA HIS A 213 -16.02 0.83 -9.49
C HIS A 213 -16.87 0.34 -8.29
N ARG A 214 -17.55 1.27 -7.62
CA ARG A 214 -18.66 0.93 -6.73
C ARG A 214 -19.74 0.36 -7.64
N SER A 215 -19.81 -0.97 -7.71
CA SER A 215 -21.03 -1.64 -8.15
C SER A 215 -22.14 -1.04 -7.30
N HIS A 216 -23.03 -0.28 -7.94
CA HIS A 216 -24.31 0.06 -7.34
C HIS A 216 -25.06 -1.27 -7.28
N SER A 217 -24.91 -1.98 -6.16
CA SER A 217 -25.79 -3.08 -5.76
C SER A 217 -27.05 -2.49 -5.16
#